data_AF-A0A0Q3P6T6-F1
#
_entry.id   AF-A0A0Q3P6T6-F1
#
_cell.length_a   1.000
_cell.length_b   1.000
_cell.length_c   1.000
_cell.angle_alpha   90.00
_cell.angle_beta   90.00
_cell.angle_gamma   90.00
#
_symmetry.space_group_name_H-M   'P 1'
#
loop_
_entity.id
_entity.type
_entity.pdbx_description
1 polymer ?
#
loop_
_entity_poly.entity_id
_entity_poly.type
_entity_poly.pdbx_seq_one_letter_code
_entity_poly.pdbx_strand_id
1 'polypeptide(L)'
;MKLLTAKRVKSSWQLWDEHKNLVGERVFVSFLWSHKQLKIKGENYSIKNVGAFAGEIHYYNESERLMIKIDCVHQRIFYYGHSVTEIYCLKSKSWSKNTLLCKLENDEVIMRFNYRWSFFKQTYEIEIENDCKNNLLILAFMDYNLRNFED
;
A
#
# COMPACT_ATOMS: atom_id res chain seq x y z
N MET A 1 10.10 -10.36 -11.67
CA MET A 1 9.65 -9.73 -10.42
C MET A 1 10.62 -8.61 -10.12
N LYS A 2 10.12 -7.44 -9.72
CA LYS A 2 10.93 -6.31 -9.26
C LYS A 2 10.81 -6.19 -7.75
N LEU A 3 11.90 -5.86 -7.08
CA LEU A 3 11.90 -5.65 -5.63
C LEU A 3 11.83 -4.15 -5.31
N LEU A 4 10.93 -3.77 -4.42
CA LEU A 4 10.83 -2.43 -3.85
C LEU A 4 11.13 -2.50 -2.34
N THR A 5 11.81 -1.49 -1.81
CA THR A 5 12.14 -1.41 -0.38
C THR A 5 11.48 -0.21 0.27
N ALA A 6 10.68 -0.46 1.31
CA ALA A 6 10.09 0.58 2.14
C ALA A 6 11.06 0.96 3.28
N LYS A 7 11.33 2.27 3.41
CA LYS A 7 12.22 2.84 4.42
C LYS A 7 11.54 3.99 5.14
N ARG A 8 11.70 4.04 6.46
CA ARG A 8 11.25 5.18 7.26
C ARG A 8 12.28 6.30 7.18
N VAL A 9 11.85 7.49 6.78
CA VAL A 9 12.67 8.70 6.73
C VAL A 9 11.92 9.81 7.46
N LYS A 10 12.41 10.23 8.62
CA LYS A 10 11.71 11.16 9.52
C LYS A 10 10.27 10.69 9.79
N SER A 11 9.28 11.51 9.44
CA SER A 11 7.85 11.26 9.52
C SER A 11 7.24 10.81 8.18
N SER A 12 8.00 10.12 7.33
CA SER A 12 7.46 9.50 6.12
C SER A 12 7.98 8.08 5.93
N TRP A 13 7.21 7.30 5.18
CA TRP A 13 7.61 6.01 4.66
C TRP A 13 7.78 6.11 3.15
N GLN A 14 8.99 5.86 2.68
CA GLN A 14 9.38 6.02 1.29
C GLN A 14 9.59 4.65 0.66
N LEU A 15 9.06 4.47 -0.55
CA LEU A 15 9.21 3.25 -1.32
C LEU A 15 10.22 3.48 -2.45
N TRP A 16 11.27 2.68 -2.46
CA TRP A 16 12.40 2.82 -3.38
C TRP A 16 12.52 1.59 -4.27
N ASP A 17 12.87 1.78 -5.55
CA ASP A 17 13.22 0.68 -6.44
C ASP A 17 14.69 0.23 -6.28
N GLU A 18 15.07 -0.82 -7.00
CA GLU A 18 16.41 -1.41 -7.00
C GLU A 18 17.50 -0.43 -7.48
N HIS A 19 17.12 0.55 -8.31
CA HIS A 19 17.99 1.59 -8.84
C HIS A 19 18.03 2.84 -7.94
N LYS A 20 17.40 2.79 -6.75
CA LYS A 20 17.27 3.90 -5.79
C LYS A 20 16.44 5.08 -6.33
N ASN A 21 15.53 4.84 -7.27
CA ASN A 21 14.52 5.82 -7.62
C ASN A 21 13.37 5.77 -6.62
N LEU A 22 12.85 6.94 -6.26
CA LEU A 22 11.68 7.05 -5.40
C LEU A 22 10.41 6.73 -6.19
N VAL A 23 9.70 5.67 -5.80
CA VAL A 23 8.41 5.29 -6.39
C VAL A 23 7.29 6.20 -5.85
N GLY A 24 7.37 6.51 -4.57
CA GLY A 24 6.52 7.46 -3.86
C GLY A 24 6.65 7.30 -2.36
N GLU A 25 5.86 8.06 -1.60
CA GLU A 25 5.96 8.07 -0.15
C GLU A 25 4.61 8.26 0.53
N ARG A 26 4.46 7.69 1.72
CA ARG A 26 3.38 7.99 2.66
C ARG A 26 3.89 9.02 3.66
N VAL A 27 3.27 10.19 3.72
CA VAL A 27 3.64 11.27 4.64
C VAL A 27 2.53 11.53 5.65
N PHE A 28 2.94 11.96 6.85
CA PHE A 28 2.06 12.42 7.91
C PHE A 28 2.01 13.95 7.84
N VAL A 29 0.82 14.51 7.64
CA VAL A 29 0.61 15.93 7.27
C VAL A 29 0.33 16.81 8.49
N SER A 30 -0.03 16.22 9.63
CA SER A 30 -0.36 16.94 10.86
C SER A 30 0.58 16.57 12.00
N PHE A 31 0.85 17.55 12.88
CA PHE A 31 1.56 17.36 14.15
C PHE A 31 0.86 16.34 15.08
N LEU A 32 -0.44 16.12 14.88
CA LEU A 32 -1.25 15.13 15.59
C LEU A 32 -1.32 13.76 14.88
N TRP A 33 -0.54 13.53 13.82
CA TRP A 33 -0.42 12.25 13.11
C TRP A 33 -1.71 11.68 12.50
N SER A 34 -2.82 12.42 12.57
CA SER A 34 -4.16 11.98 12.16
C SER A 34 -4.39 12.05 10.65
N HIS A 35 -3.74 12.98 9.96
CA HIS A 35 -3.86 13.17 8.52
C HIS A 35 -2.67 12.53 7.80
N LYS A 36 -2.96 11.48 7.01
CA LYS A 36 -1.97 10.77 6.18
C LYS A 36 -2.30 10.99 4.71
N GLN A 37 -1.26 11.04 3.88
CA GLN A 37 -1.42 11.09 2.41
C GLN A 37 -0.32 10.28 1.72
N LEU A 38 -0.60 9.79 0.52
CA LEU A 38 0.41 9.27 -0.39
C LEU A 38 0.84 10.38 -1.36
N LYS A 39 2.13 10.43 -1.66
CA LYS A 39 2.71 11.29 -2.69
C LYS A 39 3.35 10.45 -3.78
N ILE A 40 2.92 10.67 -5.02
CA ILE A 40 3.35 9.90 -6.18
C ILE A 40 3.60 10.86 -7.34
N LYS A 41 4.86 11.03 -7.77
CA LYS A 41 5.22 11.85 -8.93
C LYS A 41 4.58 13.27 -8.96
N GLY A 42 4.43 13.90 -7.79
CA GLY A 42 3.83 15.23 -7.66
C GLY A 42 2.33 15.25 -7.35
N GLU A 43 1.64 14.14 -7.49
CA GLU A 43 0.22 13.99 -7.11
C GLU A 43 0.08 13.60 -5.64
N ASN A 44 -0.93 14.14 -4.97
CA ASN A 44 -1.27 13.81 -3.59
C ASN A 44 -2.56 12.99 -3.52
N TYR A 45 -2.56 11.97 -2.67
CA TYR A 45 -3.72 11.14 -2.40
C TYR A 45 -4.02 11.13 -0.91
N SER A 46 -5.17 11.68 -0.52
CA SER A 46 -5.58 11.71 0.88
C SER A 46 -6.06 10.34 1.35
N ILE A 47 -5.70 9.95 2.57
CA ILE A 47 -6.09 8.66 3.17
C ILE A 47 -7.15 8.92 4.23
N LYS A 48 -8.30 8.25 4.14
CA LYS A 48 -9.38 8.30 5.14
C LYS A 48 -9.73 6.89 5.60
N ASN A 49 -9.79 6.67 6.91
CA ASN A 49 -10.37 5.46 7.48
C ASN A 49 -11.88 5.67 7.61
N VAL A 50 -12.67 4.70 7.14
CA VAL A 50 -14.13 4.78 7.06
C VAL A 50 -14.75 3.55 7.72
N GLY A 51 -15.96 3.70 8.26
CA GLY A 51 -16.70 2.64 8.94
C GLY A 51 -16.34 2.48 10.42
N ALA A 52 -17.19 1.72 11.13
CA ALA A 52 -16.91 1.35 12.53
C ALA A 52 -15.59 0.58 12.62
N PHE A 53 -14.76 0.89 13.61
CA PHE A 53 -13.43 0.30 13.81
C PHE A 53 -12.48 0.38 12.59
N ALA A 54 -12.65 1.37 11.71
CA ALA A 54 -11.84 1.51 10.50
C ALA A 54 -11.90 0.29 9.56
N GLY A 55 -13.08 -0.31 9.39
CA GLY A 55 -13.32 -1.45 8.50
C GLY A 55 -12.97 -1.18 7.03
N GLU A 56 -12.89 0.08 6.62
CA GLU A 56 -12.51 0.48 5.26
C GLU A 56 -11.41 1.55 5.26
N ILE A 57 -10.54 1.53 4.25
CA ILE A 57 -9.53 2.56 4.00
C ILE A 57 -9.72 3.10 2.59
N HIS A 58 -9.91 4.40 2.47
CA HIS A 58 -10.15 5.08 1.21
C HIS A 58 -8.99 6.00 0.84
N TYR A 59 -8.65 6.01 -0.45
CA TYR A 59 -7.62 6.86 -1.03
C TYR A 59 -8.27 7.74 -2.10
N TYR A 60 -8.23 9.05 -1.90
CA TYR A 60 -8.84 10.03 -2.80
C TYR A 60 -7.76 10.86 -3.49
N ASN A 61 -7.93 11.16 -4.78
CA ASN A 61 -7.06 12.11 -5.47
C ASN A 61 -7.38 13.57 -5.07
N GLU A 62 -6.68 14.53 -5.70
CA GLU A 62 -6.85 15.96 -5.42
C GLU A 62 -8.23 16.51 -5.79
N SER A 63 -8.94 15.88 -6.74
CA SER A 63 -10.32 16.20 -7.09
C SER A 63 -11.36 15.53 -6.17
N GLU A 64 -10.92 14.96 -5.05
CA GLU A 64 -11.73 14.18 -4.12
C GLU A 64 -12.41 12.95 -4.74
N ARG A 65 -11.96 12.49 -5.90
CA ARG A 65 -12.41 11.24 -6.51
C ARG A 65 -11.78 10.06 -5.76
N LEU A 66 -12.61 9.09 -5.37
CA LEU A 66 -12.16 7.84 -4.79
C LEU A 66 -11.39 7.02 -5.83
N MET A 67 -10.12 6.72 -5.54
CA MET A 67 -9.24 5.98 -6.45
C MET A 67 -9.00 4.56 -5.97
N ILE A 68 -8.86 4.36 -4.65
CA ILE A 68 -8.75 3.04 -4.04
C ILE A 68 -9.67 2.94 -2.83
N LYS A 69 -10.37 1.81 -2.73
CA LYS A 69 -11.01 1.35 -1.50
C LYS A 69 -10.37 0.04 -1.06
N ILE A 70 -9.96 -0.04 0.21
CA ILE A 70 -9.57 -1.29 0.86
C ILE A 70 -10.70 -1.65 1.82
N ASP A 71 -11.32 -2.80 1.59
CA ASP A 71 -12.28 -3.42 2.48
C ASP A 71 -11.53 -4.42 3.36
N CYS A 72 -11.24 -4.03 4.60
CA CYS A 72 -10.45 -4.82 5.53
C CYS A 72 -11.22 -6.04 6.02
N VAL A 73 -12.56 -5.97 6.05
CA VAL A 73 -13.45 -7.06 6.52
C VAL A 73 -13.43 -8.21 5.53
N HIS A 74 -13.58 -7.91 4.24
CA HIS A 74 -13.60 -8.91 3.18
C HIS A 74 -12.21 -9.14 2.56
N GLN A 75 -11.17 -8.47 3.06
CA GLN A 75 -9.80 -8.56 2.57
C GLN A 75 -9.68 -8.27 1.07
N ARG A 76 -10.28 -7.16 0.61
CA ARG A 76 -10.31 -6.77 -0.81
C ARG A 76 -9.78 -5.38 -1.04
N ILE A 77 -9.15 -5.18 -2.19
CA ILE A 77 -8.79 -3.86 -2.72
C ILE A 77 -9.54 -3.64 -4.01
N PHE A 78 -10.23 -2.51 -4.11
CA PHE A 78 -10.88 -2.01 -5.31
C PHE A 78 -10.04 -0.84 -5.83
N TYR A 79 -9.54 -0.95 -7.06
CA TYR A 79 -8.89 0.14 -7.77
C TYR A 79 -9.85 0.68 -8.83
N TYR A 80 -10.30 1.92 -8.63
CA TYR A 80 -11.21 2.61 -9.53
C TYR A 80 -10.42 3.32 -10.63
N GLY A 81 -9.96 2.53 -11.61
CA GLY A 81 -9.34 3.04 -12.82
C GLY A 81 -10.27 3.96 -13.63
N HIS A 82 -9.76 4.50 -14.75
CA HIS A 82 -10.57 5.40 -15.57
C HIS A 82 -11.76 4.69 -16.24
N SER A 83 -11.52 3.50 -16.80
CA SER A 83 -12.51 2.77 -17.60
C SER A 83 -13.05 1.51 -16.92
N VAL A 84 -12.26 0.90 -16.03
CA VAL A 84 -12.59 -0.39 -15.39
C VAL A 84 -12.21 -0.32 -13.92
N THR A 85 -12.99 -1.01 -13.09
CA THR A 85 -12.63 -1.27 -11.69
C THR A 85 -11.91 -2.61 -11.60
N GLU A 86 -10.68 -2.58 -11.13
CA GLU A 86 -9.91 -3.78 -10.85
C GLU A 86 -10.11 -4.19 -9.38
N ILE A 87 -10.30 -5.48 -9.13
CA ILE A 87 -10.52 -6.02 -7.79
C ILE A 87 -9.43 -7.02 -7.47
N TYR A 88 -8.87 -6.87 -6.27
CA TYR A 88 -7.80 -7.73 -5.77
C TYR A 88 -8.16 -8.29 -4.40
N CYS A 89 -7.66 -9.49 -4.12
CA CYS A 89 -7.77 -10.17 -2.85
C CYS A 89 -6.47 -10.06 -2.06
N LEU A 90 -6.58 -9.64 -0.81
CA LEU A 90 -5.50 -9.70 0.17
C LEU A 90 -5.50 -11.10 0.79
N LYS A 91 -4.38 -11.81 0.68
CA LYS A 91 -4.20 -13.12 1.32
C LYS A 91 -3.04 -13.04 2.29
N SER A 92 -3.31 -13.24 3.58
CA SER A 92 -2.28 -13.42 4.60
C SER A 92 -2.23 -14.89 5.02
N LYS A 93 -1.03 -15.43 5.23
CA LYS A 93 -0.90 -16.74 5.90
C LYS A 93 -0.94 -16.48 7.40
N SER A 94 -1.82 -17.16 8.14
CA SER A 94 -2.06 -16.93 9.58
C SER A 94 -0.82 -16.98 10.49
N TRP A 95 0.29 -17.58 10.04
CA TRP A 95 1.55 -17.66 10.79
C TRP A 95 2.68 -16.77 10.26
N SER A 96 2.48 -16.04 9.15
CA SER A 96 3.49 -15.14 8.59
C SER A 96 2.95 -13.73 8.49
N LYS A 97 3.78 -12.73 8.80
CA LYS A 97 3.47 -11.32 8.52
C LYS A 97 3.58 -10.95 7.04
N ASN A 98 3.65 -11.96 6.16
CA ASN A 98 3.69 -11.76 4.73
C ASN A 98 2.25 -11.73 4.19
N THR A 99 2.00 -10.76 3.32
CA THR A 99 0.71 -10.58 2.66
C THR A 99 0.92 -10.68 1.16
N LEU A 100 -0.02 -11.33 0.48
CA LEU A 100 -0.09 -11.40 -0.97
C LEU A 100 -1.23 -10.52 -1.45
N LEU A 101 -1.05 -9.91 -2.61
CA LEU A 101 -2.11 -9.30 -3.38
C LEU A 101 -2.33 -10.14 -4.64
N CYS A 102 -3.53 -10.68 -4.78
CA CYS A 102 -3.92 -11.51 -5.92
C CYS A 102 -5.00 -10.81 -6.73
N LYS A 103 -5.02 -10.98 -8.06
CA LYS A 103 -6.19 -10.60 -8.87
C LYS A 103 -7.38 -11.47 -8.49
N LEU A 104 -8.57 -10.87 -8.41
CA LEU A 104 -9.80 -11.62 -8.10
C LEU A 104 -10.18 -12.62 -9.21
N GLU A 105 -9.90 -12.29 -10.47
CA GLU A 105 -10.37 -13.03 -11.65
C GLU A 105 -9.71 -14.41 -11.81
N ASN A 106 -8.43 -14.53 -11.47
CA ASN A 106 -7.61 -15.70 -11.79
C ASN A 106 -6.66 -16.12 -10.65
N ASP A 107 -6.76 -15.47 -9.47
CA ASP A 107 -5.89 -15.69 -8.31
C ASP A 107 -4.38 -15.44 -8.55
N GLU A 108 -4.03 -14.78 -9.65
CA GLU A 108 -2.64 -14.44 -9.99
C GLU A 108 -2.04 -13.49 -8.95
N VAL A 109 -0.85 -13.84 -8.44
CA VAL A 109 -0.14 -13.05 -7.43
C VAL A 109 0.60 -11.90 -8.11
N ILE A 110 0.13 -10.67 -7.89
CA ILE A 110 0.73 -9.47 -8.48
C ILE A 110 1.70 -8.76 -7.54
N MET A 111 1.52 -8.92 -6.23
CA MET A 111 2.42 -8.35 -5.21
C MET A 111 2.58 -9.27 -4.02
N ARG A 112 3.75 -9.21 -3.39
CA ARG A 112 4.03 -9.86 -2.11
C ARG A 112 4.73 -8.87 -1.19
N PHE A 113 4.14 -8.64 -0.02
CA PHE A 113 4.78 -7.92 1.07
C PHE A 113 5.57 -8.91 1.92
N ASN A 114 6.86 -8.62 2.08
CA ASN A 114 7.79 -9.38 2.88
C ASN A 114 8.30 -8.53 4.03
N TYR A 115 8.26 -9.11 5.21
CA TYR A 115 8.87 -8.55 6.41
C TYR A 115 10.06 -9.40 6.83
N ARG A 116 11.21 -8.76 7.03
CA ARG A 116 12.40 -9.43 7.56
C ARG A 116 12.93 -8.68 8.77
N TRP A 117 13.24 -9.44 9.82
CA TRP A 117 13.97 -8.98 11.00
C TRP A 117 15.39 -9.54 10.93
N SER A 118 16.40 -8.68 10.89
CA SER A 118 17.80 -9.11 10.98
C SER A 118 18.54 -8.32 12.06
N PHE A 119 18.93 -9.01 13.13
CA PHE A 119 19.72 -8.63 14.31
C PHE A 119 19.48 -7.26 14.98
N PHE A 120 19.25 -6.15 14.28
CA PHE A 120 18.74 -4.86 14.80
C PHE A 120 18.01 -4.01 13.75
N LYS A 121 17.73 -4.55 12.55
CA LYS A 121 17.07 -3.83 11.45
C LYS A 121 15.83 -4.58 10.98
N GLN A 122 14.73 -3.85 10.90
CA GLN A 122 13.52 -4.28 10.22
C GLN A 122 13.62 -3.81 8.78
N THR A 123 13.44 -4.74 7.84
CA THR A 123 13.31 -4.43 6.42
C THR A 123 11.92 -4.82 5.93
N TYR A 124 11.35 -3.92 5.15
CA TYR A 124 10.03 -4.06 4.55
C TYR A 124 10.20 -4.03 3.04
N GLU A 125 9.83 -5.12 2.38
CA GLU A 125 10.07 -5.35 0.97
C GLU A 125 8.74 -5.66 0.27
N ILE A 126 8.58 -5.15 -0.95
CA ILE A 126 7.44 -5.48 -1.82
C ILE A 126 8.01 -6.05 -3.11
N GLU A 127 7.73 -7.32 -3.35
CA GLU A 127 7.96 -7.95 -4.65
C GLU A 127 6.74 -7.64 -5.52
N ILE A 128 6.97 -7.10 -6.72
CA ILE A 128 5.92 -6.83 -7.71
C ILE A 128 6.17 -7.65 -8.97
N GLU A 129 5.10 -8.07 -9.63
CA GLU A 129 5.19 -8.63 -10.96
C GLU A 129 5.67 -7.57 -11.97
N ASN A 130 6.36 -7.99 -13.04
CA ASN A 130 7.08 -7.07 -13.93
C ASN A 130 6.15 -6.13 -14.73
N ASP A 131 4.93 -6.57 -14.98
CA ASP A 131 3.86 -5.88 -15.71
C ASP A 131 3.07 -4.91 -14.82
N CYS A 132 3.08 -5.11 -13.49
CA CYS A 132 2.42 -4.23 -12.54
C CYS A 132 3.12 -2.86 -12.47
N LYS A 133 2.48 -1.83 -13.02
CA LYS A 133 3.00 -0.44 -13.08
C LYS A 133 2.19 0.57 -12.27
N ASN A 134 1.17 0.12 -11.54
CA ASN A 134 0.26 0.99 -10.82
C ASN A 134 0.87 1.41 -9.46
N ASN A 135 1.65 2.51 -9.47
CA ASN A 135 2.30 3.03 -8.27
C ASN A 135 1.32 3.34 -7.12
N LEU A 136 0.08 3.76 -7.44
CA LEU A 136 -0.92 4.05 -6.42
C LEU A 136 -1.36 2.77 -5.70
N LEU A 137 -1.63 1.71 -6.46
CA LEU A 137 -1.96 0.39 -5.90
C LEU A 137 -0.80 -0.15 -5.05
N ILE A 138 0.44 -0.04 -5.55
CA ILE A 138 1.65 -0.46 -4.83
C ILE A 138 1.78 0.27 -3.49
N LEU A 139 1.59 1.60 -3.48
CA LEU A 139 1.71 2.39 -2.25
C LEU A 139 0.54 2.21 -1.29
N ALA A 140 -0.67 1.98 -1.79
CA ALA A 140 -1.82 1.61 -0.96
C ALA A 140 -1.60 0.24 -0.30
N PHE A 141 -1.03 -0.72 -1.03
CA PHE A 141 -0.64 -2.02 -0.49
C PHE A 141 0.48 -1.88 0.56
N MET A 142 1.46 -1.00 0.34
CA MET A 142 2.46 -0.66 1.35
C MET A 142 1.84 -0.05 2.62
N ASP A 143 0.98 0.97 2.49
CA ASP A 143 0.32 1.60 3.64
C ASP A 143 -0.50 0.60 4.46
N TYR A 144 -1.28 -0.24 3.78
CA TYR A 144 -2.07 -1.28 4.41
C TYR A 144 -1.20 -2.21 5.27
N ASN A 145 -0.09 -2.71 4.72
CA ASN A 145 0.77 -3.66 5.42
C ASN A 145 1.57 -3.01 6.56
N LEU A 146 2.08 -1.79 6.39
CA LEU A 146 2.86 -1.11 7.41
C LEU A 146 2.06 -0.81 8.68
N ARG A 147 0.72 -0.65 8.58
CA ARG A 147 -0.14 -0.46 9.75
C ARG A 147 -0.03 -1.57 10.79
N ASN A 148 0.25 -2.80 10.37
CA ASN A 148 0.43 -3.95 11.28
C ASN A 148 1.73 -3.88 12.11
N PHE A 149 2.56 -2.85 11.93
CA PHE A 149 3.86 -2.68 12.57
C PHE A 149 4.04 -1.31 13.23
N GLU A 150 3.02 -0.45 13.20
CA GLU A 150 3.07 0.91 13.74
C GLU A 150 2.37 1.07 15.10
N ASP A 151 1.99 -0.04 15.74
CA ASP A 151 1.43 -0.11 17.11
C ASP A 151 2.50 -0.48 18.15
#